data_AF-A0A8J2HID5-F1
#
_entry.id   AF-A0A8J2HID5-F1
#
_cell.length_a   1.000
_cell.length_b   1.000
_cell.length_c   1.000
_cell.angle_alpha   90.00
_cell.angle_beta   90.00
_cell.angle_gamma   90.00
#
_symmetry.space_group_name_H-M   'P 1'
#
loop_
_entity.id
_entity.type
_entity.pdbx_description
1 polymer ?
#
loop_
_entity_poly.entity_id
_entity_poly.type
_entity_poly.pdbx_seq_one_letter_code
_entity_poly.pdbx_strand_id
1 'polypeptide(L)'
;MSKCVPLLNEFCWNESCAPENSMCINNECKCKRGFLAQSNDQCSTILLKLSCEIDANCKLIEFSKCSLNKTCVCSENIIATSPIFCSLLIGEFCNNNRECGIRNSECVNYRCQCKPQYLPYLNNSECQLSYLGMSCENSTYCEKRIKNTICINNICECNANYYSREDNSCRTLAILDCENNLECSKLINSLCIDKFCQCKPDDVLMKGKCLPRYLGGPCEKTSDCSNIKFAVCLKNQCICNGGFSSFNQTLCARDLGTICLGDEDCLLKNSHCYQHYCECRDGYIQDSTKKCLPMELRGFCFDDADCKLIKNARCSSENKCICKINYVEINEVSCVALLDGSCSHDNECAVAESVCVENKCQCDSENFQRFDEQCFHHKYNAKLSTKTSCSLDTDCIDIPHAKCWNTSMCACESNFIQLKSSVCAPLLGGYCTQHNDCIAKHSVCIKNKCQCDFAYTEKLSSKCEPTQSLYSCLNVSECVEHYHFECSEDKKCVCKANNIAINNSTCLPNLNGYCWKHDQCAVLNAECIDFRCQCNSGYNSVSTNMCVLNH
;
A
#
# COMPACT_ATOMS: atom_id res chain seq x y z
N MET A 1 -82.87 57.37 -11.29
CA MET A 1 -82.76 57.68 -9.85
C MET A 1 -81.29 57.81 -9.52
N SER A 2 -80.81 59.03 -9.29
CA SER A 2 -79.44 59.29 -8.87
C SER A 2 -79.40 59.18 -7.35
N LYS A 3 -78.71 58.18 -6.79
CA LYS A 3 -78.48 58.08 -5.34
C LYS A 3 -77.29 58.98 -4.98
N CYS A 4 -77.48 59.86 -3.99
CA CYS A 4 -76.38 60.58 -3.37
C CYS A 4 -75.60 59.60 -2.48
N VAL A 5 -74.28 59.62 -2.59
CA VAL A 5 -73.36 58.80 -1.80
C VAL A 5 -72.39 59.71 -1.04
N PRO A 6 -71.97 59.36 0.19
CA PRO A 6 -71.17 60.23 1.06
C PRO A 6 -69.73 60.47 0.56
N LEU A 7 -69.23 61.69 0.77
CA LEU A 7 -67.85 62.12 0.49
C LEU A 7 -66.88 61.70 1.61
N LEU A 8 -65.57 61.89 1.41
CA LEU A 8 -64.57 61.57 2.44
C LEU A 8 -64.81 62.37 3.72
N ASN A 9 -64.62 61.70 4.86
CA ASN A 9 -64.90 62.17 6.21
C ASN A 9 -66.40 62.42 6.51
N GLU A 10 -67.31 62.05 5.60
CA GLU A 10 -68.74 62.03 5.88
C GLU A 10 -69.18 60.67 6.42
N PHE A 11 -70.33 60.68 7.10
CA PHE A 11 -70.87 59.52 7.79
C PHE A 11 -71.47 58.49 6.81
N CYS A 12 -71.17 57.21 7.00
CA CYS A 12 -71.59 56.10 6.13
C CYS A 12 -72.06 54.89 6.94
N TRP A 13 -73.08 54.18 6.44
CA TRP A 13 -73.75 53.07 7.18
C TRP A 13 -73.58 51.67 6.55
N ASN A 14 -73.04 51.60 5.32
CA ASN A 14 -72.67 50.42 4.50
C ASN A 14 -72.75 50.74 2.99
N GLU A 15 -73.13 51.97 2.62
CA GLU A 15 -73.15 52.40 1.23
C GLU A 15 -71.73 52.61 0.67
N SER A 16 -71.60 52.47 -0.64
CA SER A 16 -70.37 52.83 -1.36
C SER A 16 -70.13 54.33 -1.20
N CYS A 17 -68.96 54.70 -0.67
CA CYS A 17 -68.49 56.08 -0.64
C CYS A 17 -68.30 56.61 -2.07
N ALA A 18 -68.56 57.91 -2.30
CA ALA A 18 -68.53 58.52 -3.63
C ALA A 18 -67.15 58.52 -4.32
N PRO A 19 -66.04 58.82 -3.62
CA PRO A 19 -64.70 58.79 -4.21
C PRO A 19 -64.30 57.36 -4.61
N GLU A 20 -63.72 57.19 -5.79
CA GLU A 20 -63.07 55.93 -6.14
C GLU A 20 -61.96 55.60 -5.13
N ASN A 21 -61.78 54.31 -4.87
CA ASN A 21 -60.81 53.82 -3.88
C ASN A 21 -61.06 54.32 -2.45
N SER A 22 -62.31 54.62 -2.09
CA SER A 22 -62.73 54.85 -0.70
C SER A 22 -63.63 53.72 -0.18
N MET A 23 -63.71 53.58 1.14
CA MET A 23 -64.54 52.62 1.85
C MET A 23 -65.01 53.18 3.18
N CYS A 24 -66.15 52.69 3.65
CA CYS A 24 -66.67 53.05 4.97
C CYS A 24 -65.84 52.35 6.05
N ILE A 25 -65.09 53.11 6.86
CA ILE A 25 -64.28 52.59 7.97
C ILE A 25 -64.73 53.30 9.25
N ASN A 26 -65.25 52.55 10.22
CA ASN A 26 -65.79 53.09 11.47
C ASN A 26 -66.86 54.17 11.26
N ASN A 27 -67.83 53.90 10.38
CA ASN A 27 -68.93 54.79 10.00
C ASN A 27 -68.51 56.10 9.32
N GLU A 28 -67.29 56.21 8.83
CA GLU A 28 -66.79 57.39 8.13
C GLU A 28 -66.14 56.97 6.80
N CYS A 29 -66.43 57.70 5.72
CA CYS A 29 -65.85 57.42 4.42
C CYS A 29 -64.37 57.79 4.40
N LYS A 30 -63.50 56.79 4.23
CA LYS A 30 -62.04 56.96 4.20
C LYS A 30 -61.45 56.32 2.97
N CYS A 31 -60.31 56.83 2.51
CA CYS A 31 -59.57 56.19 1.44
C CYS A 31 -59.14 54.77 1.86
N LYS A 32 -59.24 53.82 0.93
CA LYS A 32 -58.75 52.45 1.09
C LYS A 32 -57.25 52.49 1.37
N ARG A 33 -56.75 51.44 2.04
CA ARG A 33 -55.31 51.29 2.30
C ARG A 33 -54.51 51.44 0.99
N GLY A 34 -53.54 52.35 0.97
CA GLY A 34 -52.75 52.71 -0.23
C GLY A 34 -53.16 54.02 -0.93
N PHE A 35 -54.21 54.70 -0.44
CA PHE A 35 -54.69 55.97 -0.98
C PHE A 35 -54.82 57.03 0.13
N LEU A 36 -54.47 58.29 -0.18
CA LEU A 36 -54.66 59.46 0.69
C LEU A 36 -55.78 60.35 0.15
N ALA A 37 -56.50 61.01 1.06
CA ALA A 37 -57.48 62.02 0.69
C ALA A 37 -56.75 63.27 0.18
N GLN A 38 -56.79 63.51 -1.14
CA GLN A 38 -56.24 64.72 -1.74
C GLN A 38 -57.21 65.91 -1.61
N SER A 39 -58.51 65.60 -1.58
CA SER A 39 -59.65 66.49 -1.34
C SER A 39 -60.75 65.65 -0.66
N ASN A 40 -61.93 66.21 -0.42
CA ASN A 40 -63.06 65.46 0.12
C ASN A 40 -63.73 64.51 -0.90
N ASP A 41 -63.43 64.65 -2.19
CA ASP A 41 -64.00 63.85 -3.28
C ASP A 41 -62.97 62.98 -4.01
N GLN A 42 -61.69 63.03 -3.64
CA GLN A 42 -60.62 62.34 -4.35
C GLN A 42 -59.66 61.60 -3.41
N CYS A 43 -59.53 60.29 -3.64
CA CYS A 43 -58.47 59.47 -3.07
C CYS A 43 -57.35 59.29 -4.11
N SER A 44 -56.16 59.81 -3.84
CA SER A 44 -55.00 59.65 -4.70
C SER A 44 -54.06 58.58 -4.16
N THR A 45 -53.36 57.87 -5.05
CA THR A 45 -52.40 56.84 -4.67
C THR A 45 -51.23 57.44 -3.90
N ILE A 46 -50.89 56.85 -2.75
CA ILE A 46 -49.71 57.26 -1.99
C ILE A 46 -48.49 56.68 -2.70
N LEU A 47 -47.61 57.51 -3.23
CA LEU A 47 -46.39 57.09 -3.93
C LEU A 47 -45.14 57.62 -3.20
N LEU A 48 -44.08 56.85 -3.19
CA LEU A 48 -42.71 57.33 -2.99
C LEU A 48 -42.48 58.49 -3.97
N LYS A 49 -41.75 59.51 -3.51
CA LYS A 49 -41.56 60.83 -4.15
C LYS A 49 -42.70 61.86 -3.98
N LEU A 50 -43.76 61.54 -3.24
CA LEU A 50 -44.71 62.57 -2.77
C LEU A 50 -44.03 63.55 -1.81
N SER A 51 -44.51 64.79 -1.78
CA SER A 51 -43.98 65.82 -0.89
C SER A 51 -44.24 65.50 0.58
N CYS A 52 -43.27 65.80 1.44
CA CYS A 52 -43.34 65.62 2.88
C CYS A 52 -42.62 66.77 3.60
N GLU A 53 -43.03 67.05 4.83
CA GLU A 53 -42.35 68.02 5.71
C GLU A 53 -41.72 67.32 6.93
N ILE A 54 -42.31 66.21 7.37
CA ILE A 54 -41.82 65.37 8.46
C ILE A 54 -41.97 63.88 8.11
N ASP A 55 -41.17 63.02 8.75
CA ASP A 55 -41.22 61.57 8.54
C ASP A 55 -42.61 60.96 8.78
N ALA A 56 -43.40 61.57 9.66
CA ALA A 56 -44.77 61.13 9.94
C ALA A 56 -45.68 61.18 8.69
N ASN A 57 -45.40 62.05 7.72
CA ASN A 57 -46.14 62.11 6.45
C ASN A 57 -45.91 60.86 5.59
N CYS A 58 -44.78 60.16 5.77
CA CYS A 58 -44.40 58.99 4.98
C CYS A 58 -44.78 57.66 5.69
N LYS A 59 -45.16 57.70 6.97
CA LYS A 59 -45.39 56.53 7.84
C LYS A 59 -46.42 55.50 7.33
N LEU A 60 -47.24 55.85 6.34
CA LEU A 60 -48.17 54.93 5.66
C LEU A 60 -47.45 53.92 4.76
N ILE A 61 -46.22 54.22 4.31
CA ILE A 61 -45.29 53.29 3.68
C ILE A 61 -44.31 52.84 4.76
N GLU A 62 -44.40 51.57 5.14
CA GLU A 62 -43.50 50.96 6.12
C GLU A 62 -42.05 51.12 5.66
N PHE A 63 -41.15 51.47 6.59
CA PHE A 63 -39.73 51.73 6.31
C PHE A 63 -39.39 52.94 5.42
N SER A 64 -40.29 53.92 5.30
CA SER A 64 -40.02 55.19 4.60
C SER A 64 -39.75 56.37 5.54
N LYS A 65 -38.98 57.35 5.06
CA LYS A 65 -38.64 58.61 5.72
C LYS A 65 -38.77 59.80 4.77
N CYS A 66 -38.89 61.00 5.32
CA CYS A 66 -38.85 62.23 4.54
C CYS A 66 -37.41 62.58 4.18
N SER A 67 -37.12 62.75 2.90
CA SER A 67 -35.79 63.16 2.43
C SER A 67 -35.55 64.66 2.66
N LEU A 68 -34.29 65.07 2.61
CA LEU A 68 -33.89 66.49 2.61
C LEU A 68 -34.49 67.28 1.43
N ASN A 69 -34.86 66.59 0.34
CA ASN A 69 -35.55 67.16 -0.81
C ASN A 69 -37.07 67.25 -0.62
N LYS A 70 -37.55 67.15 0.63
CA LYS A 70 -38.96 67.19 1.01
C LYS A 70 -39.82 66.17 0.27
N THR A 71 -39.30 64.97 0.04
CA THR A 71 -40.05 63.87 -0.60
C THR A 71 -39.89 62.55 0.14
N CYS A 72 -40.94 61.73 0.18
CA CYS A 72 -40.90 60.42 0.82
C CYS A 72 -40.00 59.45 0.07
N VAL A 73 -38.99 58.92 0.75
CA VAL A 73 -38.02 57.94 0.26
C VAL A 73 -37.92 56.76 1.23
N CYS A 74 -37.32 55.64 0.82
CA CYS A 74 -37.03 54.56 1.75
C CYS A 74 -35.91 54.95 2.71
N SER A 75 -35.95 54.41 3.92
CA SER A 75 -34.89 54.57 4.92
C SER A 75 -33.58 53.92 4.46
N GLU A 76 -32.49 54.21 5.16
CA GLU A 76 -31.16 53.66 4.82
C GLU A 76 -31.16 52.13 4.85
N ASN A 77 -30.46 51.51 3.89
CA ASN A 77 -30.39 50.05 3.68
C ASN A 77 -31.73 49.38 3.31
N ILE A 78 -32.67 50.16 2.75
CA ILE A 78 -34.00 49.69 2.34
C ILE A 78 -34.28 50.20 0.92
N ILE A 79 -34.82 49.34 0.06
CA ILE A 79 -35.06 49.65 -1.35
C ILE A 79 -36.54 49.85 -1.65
N ALA A 80 -36.83 50.75 -2.60
CA ALA A 80 -38.16 50.92 -3.15
C ALA A 80 -38.48 49.77 -4.11
N THR A 81 -39.25 48.78 -3.65
CA THR A 81 -39.67 47.63 -4.48
C THR A 81 -40.88 47.94 -5.34
N SER A 82 -41.66 48.94 -4.92
CA SER A 82 -42.74 49.53 -5.71
C SER A 82 -42.91 50.99 -5.29
N PRO A 83 -43.71 51.79 -6.01
CA PRO A 83 -44.05 53.14 -5.58
C PRO A 83 -44.70 53.19 -4.19
N ILE A 84 -45.19 52.08 -3.65
CA ILE A 84 -45.92 52.05 -2.37
C ILE A 84 -45.27 51.13 -1.32
N PHE A 85 -44.10 50.55 -1.62
CA PHE A 85 -43.41 49.60 -0.75
C PHE A 85 -41.91 49.89 -0.68
N CYS A 86 -41.42 50.04 0.55
CA CYS A 86 -40.01 49.92 0.88
C CYS A 86 -39.77 48.55 1.49
N SER A 87 -38.68 47.89 1.12
CA SER A 87 -38.41 46.53 1.57
C SER A 87 -36.92 46.33 1.86
N LEU A 88 -36.64 45.43 2.80
CA LEU A 88 -35.32 45.21 3.38
C LEU A 88 -34.35 44.53 2.41
N LEU A 89 -33.06 44.89 2.51
CA LEU A 89 -31.94 44.24 1.82
C LEU A 89 -31.57 42.89 2.47
N ILE A 90 -30.70 42.11 1.82
CA ILE A 90 -30.21 40.84 2.36
C ILE A 90 -29.33 41.12 3.61
N GLY A 91 -29.55 40.37 4.69
CA GLY A 91 -28.84 40.49 5.98
C GLY A 91 -29.59 41.30 7.03
N GLU A 92 -30.55 42.13 6.64
CA GLU A 92 -31.37 42.94 7.55
C GLU A 92 -32.36 42.11 8.35
N PHE A 93 -32.76 42.61 9.52
CA PHE A 93 -33.66 41.91 10.43
C PHE A 93 -35.10 41.91 9.92
N CYS A 94 -35.73 40.75 9.88
CA CYS A 94 -37.10 40.57 9.40
C CYS A 94 -37.91 39.72 10.38
N ASN A 95 -39.24 39.89 10.35
CA ASN A 95 -40.19 39.06 11.08
C ASN A 95 -40.95 38.09 10.16
N ASN A 96 -41.12 38.46 8.89
CA ASN A 96 -41.80 37.62 7.90
C ASN A 96 -41.23 37.82 6.49
N ASN A 97 -41.56 36.91 5.58
CA ASN A 97 -41.02 36.89 4.22
C ASN A 97 -41.41 38.11 3.35
N ARG A 98 -42.47 38.86 3.70
CA ARG A 98 -42.92 40.02 2.91
C ARG A 98 -42.04 41.24 3.11
N GLU A 99 -41.31 41.29 4.22
CA GLU A 99 -40.39 42.39 4.53
C GLU A 99 -39.12 42.35 3.68
N CYS A 100 -38.75 41.17 3.15
CA CYS A 100 -37.57 40.98 2.32
C CYS A 100 -37.85 41.37 0.86
N GLY A 101 -37.25 42.47 0.42
CA GLY A 101 -37.57 43.12 -0.85
C GLY A 101 -36.89 42.56 -2.07
N ILE A 102 -35.75 41.90 -1.84
CA ILE A 102 -34.95 41.36 -2.92
C ILE A 102 -35.68 40.15 -3.50
N ARG A 103 -35.81 40.11 -4.83
CA ARG A 103 -36.41 38.94 -5.50
C ARG A 103 -35.64 37.69 -5.11
N ASN A 104 -36.37 36.61 -4.83
CA ASN A 104 -35.82 35.35 -4.35
C ASN A 104 -35.13 35.42 -2.98
N SER A 105 -35.50 36.38 -2.14
CA SER A 105 -35.17 36.38 -0.71
C SER A 105 -36.34 35.89 0.16
N GLU A 106 -36.03 35.45 1.37
CA GLU A 106 -36.97 35.01 2.40
C GLU A 106 -36.41 35.30 3.80
N CYS A 107 -37.27 35.32 4.81
CA CYS A 107 -36.90 35.58 6.18
C CYS A 107 -36.51 34.28 6.89
N VAL A 108 -35.22 34.09 7.15
CA VAL A 108 -34.67 32.90 7.82
C VAL A 108 -33.90 33.32 9.06
N ASN A 109 -34.23 32.74 10.21
CA ASN A 109 -33.62 33.10 11.50
C ASN A 109 -33.64 34.61 11.77
N TYR A 110 -34.79 35.24 11.53
CA TYR A 110 -35.01 36.68 11.69
C TYR A 110 -34.13 37.58 10.82
N ARG A 111 -33.54 37.06 9.74
CA ARG A 111 -32.79 37.86 8.75
C ARG A 111 -33.20 37.54 7.32
N CYS A 112 -33.22 38.56 6.46
CA CYS A 112 -33.46 38.37 5.04
C CYS A 112 -32.29 37.63 4.41
N GLN A 113 -32.54 36.46 3.83
CA GLN A 113 -31.54 35.63 3.18
C GLN A 113 -32.03 35.27 1.77
N CYS A 114 -31.10 35.06 0.84
CA CYS A 114 -31.47 34.46 -0.43
C CYS A 114 -32.02 33.05 -0.20
N LYS A 115 -33.07 32.71 -0.95
CA LYS A 115 -33.62 31.35 -0.99
C LYS A 115 -32.52 30.34 -1.31
N PRO A 116 -32.69 29.06 -0.94
CA PRO A 116 -31.67 28.02 -1.08
C PRO A 116 -30.95 27.96 -2.44
N GLN A 117 -31.61 28.27 -3.56
CA GLN A 117 -30.96 28.20 -4.89
C GLN A 117 -30.19 29.47 -5.28
N TYR A 118 -30.18 30.50 -4.43
CA TYR A 118 -29.65 31.82 -4.78
C TYR A 118 -28.57 32.33 -3.80
N LEU A 119 -27.60 33.06 -4.33
CA LEU A 119 -26.50 33.69 -3.60
C LEU A 119 -26.65 35.22 -3.57
N PRO A 120 -26.25 35.89 -2.48
CA PRO A 120 -26.19 37.34 -2.44
C PRO A 120 -25.15 37.87 -3.43
N TYR A 121 -25.52 38.89 -4.19
CA TYR A 121 -24.70 39.55 -5.20
C TYR A 121 -24.78 41.08 -5.03
N LEU A 122 -23.78 41.80 -5.54
CA LEU A 122 -23.67 43.27 -5.49
C LEU A 122 -24.04 43.86 -4.11
N ASN A 123 -23.22 43.60 -3.08
CA ASN A 123 -23.42 44.11 -1.73
C ASN A 123 -24.82 43.85 -1.17
N ASN A 124 -25.31 42.60 -1.26
CA ASN A 124 -26.58 42.18 -0.67
C ASN A 124 -27.83 42.83 -1.28
N SER A 125 -27.72 43.38 -2.49
CA SER A 125 -28.83 44.01 -3.21
C SER A 125 -29.51 43.11 -4.26
N GLU A 126 -28.92 41.94 -4.56
CA GLU A 126 -29.47 40.98 -5.51
C GLU A 126 -29.26 39.53 -5.05
N CYS A 127 -30.17 38.63 -5.41
CA CYS A 127 -30.02 37.19 -5.26
C CYS A 127 -29.84 36.54 -6.65
N GLN A 128 -28.62 36.12 -6.98
CA GLN A 128 -28.31 35.44 -8.25
C GLN A 128 -28.37 33.93 -8.10
N LEU A 129 -28.57 33.20 -9.19
CA LEU A 129 -28.56 31.73 -9.15
C LEU A 129 -27.20 31.22 -8.66
N SER A 130 -27.23 30.18 -7.84
CA SER A 130 -26.02 29.47 -7.41
C SER A 130 -25.34 28.79 -8.59
N TYR A 131 -24.01 28.69 -8.58
CA TYR A 131 -23.23 28.10 -9.67
C TYR A 131 -22.15 27.14 -9.21
N LEU A 132 -21.84 26.15 -10.05
CA LEU A 132 -20.74 25.21 -9.88
C LEU A 132 -19.42 25.97 -9.93
N GLY A 133 -18.51 25.67 -9.02
CA GLY A 133 -17.31 26.47 -8.82
C GLY A 133 -17.45 27.58 -7.77
N MET A 134 -18.64 27.77 -7.16
CA MET A 134 -18.80 28.71 -6.05
C MET A 134 -18.08 28.22 -4.79
N SER A 135 -17.70 29.16 -3.92
CA SER A 135 -17.07 28.83 -2.65
C SER A 135 -18.04 28.11 -1.68
N CYS A 136 -17.50 27.23 -0.85
CA CYS A 136 -18.26 26.49 0.14
C CYS A 136 -17.48 26.24 1.43
N GLU A 137 -18.22 26.13 2.53
CA GLU A 137 -17.69 25.76 3.83
C GLU A 137 -17.78 24.25 4.08
N ASN A 138 -18.83 23.60 3.56
CA ASN A 138 -19.05 22.16 3.69
C ASN A 138 -19.96 21.63 2.57
N SER A 139 -20.09 20.31 2.46
CA SER A 139 -20.88 19.68 1.39
C SER A 139 -22.38 19.96 1.50
N THR A 140 -22.92 20.15 2.70
CA THR A 140 -24.34 20.48 2.88
C THR A 140 -24.68 21.87 2.32
N TYR A 141 -23.72 22.80 2.35
CA TYR A 141 -23.83 24.11 1.73
C TYR A 141 -24.04 23.97 0.21
N CYS A 142 -23.25 23.12 -0.46
CA CYS A 142 -23.40 22.88 -1.89
C CYS A 142 -24.71 22.17 -2.23
N GLU A 143 -25.01 21.07 -1.53
CA GLU A 143 -26.15 20.20 -1.82
C GLU A 143 -27.51 20.90 -1.68
N LYS A 144 -27.60 21.84 -0.72
CA LYS A 144 -28.80 22.66 -0.52
C LYS A 144 -29.10 23.61 -1.68
N ARG A 145 -28.05 23.99 -2.45
CA ARG A 145 -28.13 24.99 -3.52
C ARG A 145 -28.18 24.36 -4.90
N ILE A 146 -27.34 23.35 -5.14
CA ILE A 146 -27.28 22.56 -6.37
C ILE A 146 -27.29 21.09 -5.97
N LYS A 147 -28.33 20.36 -6.36
CA LYS A 147 -28.45 18.94 -6.01
C LYS A 147 -27.25 18.14 -6.56
N ASN A 148 -26.85 17.12 -5.82
CA ASN A 148 -25.76 16.20 -6.20
C ASN A 148 -24.40 16.89 -6.34
N THR A 149 -24.12 17.85 -5.45
CA THR A 149 -22.82 18.52 -5.34
C THR A 149 -22.15 18.24 -4.01
N ILE A 150 -20.83 18.39 -3.97
CA ILE A 150 -19.97 18.18 -2.81
C ILE A 150 -18.95 19.32 -2.72
N CYS A 151 -18.52 19.66 -1.51
CA CYS A 151 -17.51 20.69 -1.30
C CYS A 151 -16.12 20.05 -1.31
N ILE A 152 -15.29 20.40 -2.30
CA ILE A 152 -13.90 19.92 -2.44
C ILE A 152 -13.01 21.15 -2.56
N ASN A 153 -11.96 21.24 -1.74
CA ASN A 153 -11.02 22.37 -1.74
C ASN A 153 -11.71 23.75 -1.64
N ASN A 154 -12.76 23.85 -0.80
CA ASN A 154 -13.61 25.04 -0.62
C ASN A 154 -14.40 25.47 -1.86
N ILE A 155 -14.61 24.58 -2.83
CA ILE A 155 -15.38 24.84 -4.05
C ILE A 155 -16.48 23.77 -4.22
N CYS A 156 -17.67 24.18 -4.66
CA CYS A 156 -18.77 23.26 -4.97
C CYS A 156 -18.56 22.59 -6.33
N GLU A 157 -18.38 21.27 -6.31
CA GLU A 157 -18.24 20.43 -7.49
C GLU A 157 -19.34 19.35 -7.53
N CYS A 158 -19.57 18.73 -8.69
CA CYS A 158 -20.48 17.60 -8.77
C CYS A 158 -19.97 16.42 -7.92
N ASN A 159 -20.88 15.76 -7.22
CA ASN A 159 -20.57 14.57 -6.43
C ASN A 159 -20.06 13.43 -7.35
N ALA A 160 -19.31 12.48 -6.78
CA ALA A 160 -18.86 11.30 -7.50
C ALA A 160 -20.04 10.64 -8.23
N ASN A 161 -19.87 10.36 -9.53
CA ASN A 161 -20.87 9.82 -10.47
C ASN A 161 -21.79 10.85 -11.15
N TYR A 162 -21.59 12.15 -10.92
CA TYR A 162 -22.31 13.23 -11.59
C TYR A 162 -21.35 14.10 -12.41
N TYR A 163 -21.80 14.61 -13.55
CA TYR A 163 -21.02 15.54 -14.38
C TYR A 163 -21.77 16.86 -14.56
N SER A 164 -21.00 17.94 -14.75
CA SER A 164 -21.53 19.29 -14.95
C SER A 164 -21.98 19.50 -16.40
N ARG A 165 -23.13 20.15 -16.58
CA ARG A 165 -23.61 20.63 -17.89
C ARG A 165 -23.50 22.15 -18.00
N GLU A 166 -23.70 22.65 -19.22
CA GLU A 166 -23.79 24.08 -19.52
C GLU A 166 -24.93 24.78 -18.75
N ASP A 167 -25.97 24.03 -18.36
CA ASP A 167 -27.08 24.52 -17.54
C ASP A 167 -26.78 24.54 -16.04
N ASN A 168 -25.51 24.32 -15.65
CA ASN A 168 -25.06 24.42 -14.26
C ASN A 168 -25.75 23.40 -13.32
N SER A 169 -26.15 22.26 -13.88
CA SER A 169 -26.70 21.11 -13.17
C SER A 169 -25.73 19.93 -13.12
N CYS A 170 -25.82 19.14 -12.04
CA CYS A 170 -25.08 17.88 -11.88
C CYS A 170 -26.04 16.71 -12.14
N ARG A 171 -25.80 15.96 -13.22
CA ARG A 171 -26.60 14.79 -13.60
C ARG A 171 -25.80 13.50 -13.54
N THR A 172 -26.48 12.42 -13.17
CA THR A 172 -25.90 11.07 -13.14
C THR A 172 -25.41 10.69 -14.52
N LEU A 173 -24.29 9.98 -14.56
CA LEU A 173 -23.84 9.29 -15.77
C LEU A 173 -24.65 8.02 -16.08
N ALA A 174 -25.65 7.70 -15.25
CA ALA A 174 -26.70 6.77 -15.61
C ALA A 174 -27.69 7.52 -16.50
N ILE A 175 -27.65 7.15 -17.79
CA ILE A 175 -28.64 7.49 -18.82
C ILE A 175 -28.49 8.90 -19.41
N LEU A 176 -27.55 9.03 -20.35
CA LEU A 176 -27.66 10.07 -21.38
C LEU A 176 -28.82 9.71 -22.31
N ASP A 177 -29.75 10.64 -22.53
CA ASP A 177 -30.67 10.54 -23.67
C ASP A 177 -29.83 10.47 -24.96
N CYS A 178 -30.17 9.56 -25.84
CA CYS A 178 -29.50 9.39 -27.13
C CYS A 178 -30.52 9.11 -28.23
N GLU A 179 -30.25 9.65 -29.42
CA GLU A 179 -30.96 9.25 -30.65
C GLU A 179 -30.14 8.24 -31.46
N ASN A 180 -28.82 8.24 -31.28
CA ASN A 180 -27.89 7.37 -31.99
C ASN A 180 -26.68 7.00 -31.11
N ASN A 181 -25.91 5.99 -31.54
CA ASN A 181 -24.73 5.50 -30.83
C ASN A 181 -23.58 6.53 -30.78
N LEU A 182 -23.55 7.54 -31.66
CA LEU A 182 -22.49 8.55 -31.69
C LEU A 182 -22.55 9.44 -30.45
N GLU A 183 -23.75 9.71 -29.93
CA GLU A 183 -23.98 10.51 -28.72
C GLU A 183 -23.49 9.80 -27.44
N CYS A 184 -23.42 8.47 -27.49
CA CYS A 184 -22.88 7.64 -26.41
C CYS A 184 -21.35 7.52 -26.45
N SER A 185 -20.66 8.06 -27.46
CA SER A 185 -19.20 7.96 -27.61
C SER A 185 -18.39 8.58 -26.46
N LYS A 186 -18.99 9.50 -25.69
CA LYS A 186 -18.38 10.08 -24.48
C LYS A 186 -18.28 9.08 -23.32
N LEU A 187 -19.11 8.03 -23.33
CA LEU A 187 -19.05 6.90 -22.41
C LEU A 187 -18.49 5.69 -23.18
N ILE A 188 -17.17 5.50 -23.08
CA ILE A 188 -16.47 4.40 -23.76
C ILE A 188 -17.17 3.07 -23.41
N ASN A 189 -17.41 2.25 -24.43
CA ASN A 189 -18.15 1.00 -24.34
C ASN A 189 -19.64 1.12 -23.94
N SER A 190 -20.32 2.12 -24.47
CA SER A 190 -21.78 2.22 -24.40
C SER A 190 -22.45 2.24 -25.79
N LEU A 191 -23.73 1.89 -25.83
CA LEU A 191 -24.63 1.85 -26.96
C LEU A 191 -25.92 2.60 -26.61
N CYS A 192 -26.57 3.17 -27.61
CA CYS A 192 -27.89 3.74 -27.45
C CYS A 192 -28.95 2.64 -27.50
N ILE A 193 -29.58 2.35 -26.36
CA ILE A 193 -30.62 1.34 -26.21
C ILE A 193 -31.81 2.00 -25.52
N ASP A 194 -33.00 1.91 -26.13
CA ASP A 194 -34.24 2.52 -25.63
C ASP A 194 -34.14 4.02 -25.36
N LYS A 195 -33.47 4.76 -26.26
CA LYS A 195 -33.17 6.20 -26.16
C LYS A 195 -32.20 6.57 -25.03
N PHE A 196 -31.50 5.60 -24.48
CA PHE A 196 -30.60 5.79 -23.36
C PHE A 196 -29.22 5.16 -23.63
N CYS A 197 -28.15 5.87 -23.30
CA CYS A 197 -26.81 5.28 -23.38
C CYS A 197 -26.65 4.23 -22.27
N GLN A 198 -26.59 2.97 -22.67
CA GLN A 198 -26.36 1.81 -21.82
C GLN A 198 -25.02 1.19 -22.14
N CYS A 199 -24.38 0.54 -21.17
CA CYS A 199 -23.14 -0.17 -21.44
C CYS A 199 -23.37 -1.27 -22.48
N LYS A 200 -22.33 -1.57 -23.28
CA LYS A 200 -22.34 -2.72 -24.18
C LYS A 200 -22.68 -3.99 -23.39
N PRO A 201 -23.23 -5.03 -24.05
CA PRO A 201 -23.35 -6.34 -23.44
C PRO A 201 -22.02 -6.73 -22.77
N ASP A 202 -22.09 -7.24 -21.53
CA ASP A 202 -20.95 -7.63 -20.69
C ASP A 202 -20.17 -6.51 -19.96
N ASP A 203 -20.54 -5.24 -20.14
CA ASP A 203 -20.00 -4.12 -19.38
C ASP A 203 -21.01 -3.61 -18.33
N VAL A 204 -20.53 -3.19 -17.16
CA VAL A 204 -21.34 -2.62 -16.08
C VAL A 204 -20.92 -1.18 -15.79
N LEU A 205 -21.92 -0.33 -15.56
CA LEU A 205 -21.72 1.06 -15.20
C LEU A 205 -21.18 1.17 -13.77
N MET A 206 -19.88 1.42 -13.64
CA MET A 206 -19.19 1.60 -12.36
C MET A 206 -18.53 2.97 -12.33
N LYS A 207 -18.91 3.80 -11.36
CA LYS A 207 -18.42 5.18 -11.19
C LYS A 207 -18.50 6.05 -12.46
N GLY A 208 -19.57 5.90 -13.24
CA GLY A 208 -19.77 6.64 -14.48
C GLY A 208 -18.86 6.21 -15.64
N LYS A 209 -18.38 4.95 -15.63
CA LYS A 209 -17.69 4.32 -16.75
C LYS A 209 -18.30 2.96 -17.01
N CYS A 210 -18.43 2.57 -18.28
CA CYS A 210 -18.71 1.19 -18.62
C CYS A 210 -17.40 0.41 -18.51
N LEU A 211 -17.31 -0.39 -17.46
CA LEU A 211 -16.18 -1.28 -17.22
C LEU A 211 -16.64 -2.71 -17.45
N PRO A 212 -15.80 -3.59 -17.99
CA PRO A 212 -16.09 -5.02 -18.03
C PRO A 212 -16.43 -5.50 -16.61
N ARG A 213 -17.41 -6.41 -16.48
CA ARG A 213 -17.63 -7.02 -15.15
C ARG A 213 -16.33 -7.67 -14.68
N TYR A 214 -16.09 -7.51 -13.40
CA TYR A 214 -14.86 -7.93 -12.74
C TYR A 214 -15.18 -8.70 -11.45
N LEU A 215 -14.26 -9.54 -11.02
CA LEU A 215 -14.32 -10.31 -9.78
C LEU A 215 -14.38 -9.39 -8.56
N GLY A 216 -15.33 -9.63 -7.66
CA GLY A 216 -15.70 -8.74 -6.56
C GLY A 216 -16.68 -7.63 -6.95
N GLY A 217 -17.03 -7.50 -8.23
CA GLY A 217 -18.05 -6.57 -8.73
C GLY A 217 -19.49 -7.00 -8.37
N PRO A 218 -20.44 -6.07 -8.32
CA PRO A 218 -21.82 -6.35 -7.93
C PRO A 218 -22.55 -7.24 -8.95
N CYS A 219 -23.39 -8.16 -8.46
CA CYS A 219 -24.23 -9.03 -9.27
C CYS A 219 -25.55 -9.36 -8.54
N GLU A 220 -26.58 -9.77 -9.28
CA GLU A 220 -27.85 -10.27 -8.72
C GLU A 220 -28.07 -11.75 -9.03
N LYS A 221 -27.60 -12.21 -10.19
CA LYS A 221 -27.75 -13.59 -10.68
C LYS A 221 -26.44 -14.11 -11.25
N THR A 222 -26.25 -15.42 -11.30
CA THR A 222 -25.02 -16.02 -11.89
C THR A 222 -24.82 -15.64 -13.35
N SER A 223 -25.92 -15.44 -14.11
CA SER A 223 -25.85 -14.94 -15.50
C SER A 223 -25.15 -13.58 -15.60
N ASP A 224 -25.13 -12.82 -14.51
CA ASP A 224 -24.42 -11.56 -14.48
C ASP A 224 -22.91 -11.77 -14.61
N CYS A 225 -22.34 -12.83 -14.05
CA CYS A 225 -20.90 -13.06 -14.09
C CYS A 225 -20.43 -13.86 -15.32
N SER A 226 -21.30 -14.11 -16.31
CA SER A 226 -21.05 -15.07 -17.42
C SER A 226 -19.85 -14.72 -18.31
N ASN A 227 -19.53 -13.44 -18.40
CA ASN A 227 -18.40 -12.87 -19.10
C ASN A 227 -17.05 -13.13 -18.40
N ILE A 228 -17.07 -13.53 -17.13
CA ILE A 228 -15.92 -14.07 -16.41
C ILE A 228 -16.10 -15.60 -16.37
N LYS A 229 -15.35 -16.32 -17.21
CA LYS A 229 -15.40 -17.79 -17.24
C LYS A 229 -15.20 -18.34 -15.82
N PHE A 230 -16.07 -19.26 -15.42
CA PHE A 230 -16.06 -19.93 -14.11
C PHE A 230 -16.33 -19.02 -12.90
N ALA A 231 -16.92 -17.84 -13.09
CA ALA A 231 -17.43 -17.02 -12.00
C ALA A 231 -18.91 -17.30 -11.69
N VAL A 232 -19.28 -17.15 -10.42
CA VAL A 232 -20.65 -17.27 -9.92
C VAL A 232 -21.00 -16.04 -9.08
N CYS A 233 -22.29 -15.70 -9.04
CA CYS A 233 -22.76 -14.64 -8.16
C CYS A 233 -23.01 -15.20 -6.76
N LEU A 234 -22.24 -14.75 -5.77
CA LEU A 234 -22.44 -15.12 -4.37
C LEU A 234 -22.41 -13.87 -3.49
N LYS A 235 -23.40 -13.69 -2.62
CA LYS A 235 -23.50 -12.51 -1.73
C LYS A 235 -23.42 -11.18 -2.48
N ASN A 236 -24.13 -11.08 -3.60
CA ASN A 236 -24.15 -9.93 -4.50
C ASN A 236 -22.78 -9.55 -5.10
N GLN A 237 -21.82 -10.47 -5.12
CA GLN A 237 -20.52 -10.25 -5.77
C GLN A 237 -20.15 -11.41 -6.70
N CYS A 238 -19.56 -11.08 -7.86
CA CYS A 238 -19.00 -12.09 -8.73
C CYS A 238 -17.74 -12.68 -8.07
N ILE A 239 -17.77 -13.96 -7.73
CA ILE A 239 -16.64 -14.69 -7.19
C ILE A 239 -16.30 -15.88 -8.08
N CYS A 240 -15.11 -16.46 -7.93
CA CYS A 240 -14.79 -17.70 -8.63
C CYS A 240 -15.56 -18.88 -8.05
N ASN A 241 -16.02 -19.76 -8.94
CA ASN A 241 -16.69 -21.00 -8.58
C ASN A 241 -15.71 -21.95 -7.87
N GLY A 242 -16.22 -22.93 -7.10
CA GLY A 242 -15.38 -23.87 -6.36
C GLY A 242 -14.37 -24.59 -7.26
N GLY A 243 -13.08 -24.53 -6.91
CA GLY A 243 -11.97 -25.06 -7.72
C GLY A 243 -11.26 -24.03 -8.62
N PHE A 244 -11.68 -22.77 -8.58
CA PHE A 244 -11.07 -21.68 -9.34
C PHE A 244 -10.72 -20.50 -8.41
N SER A 245 -9.61 -19.82 -8.66
CA SER A 245 -9.16 -18.63 -7.92
C SER A 245 -9.04 -17.42 -8.83
N SER A 246 -9.14 -16.22 -8.22
CA SER A 246 -8.97 -14.96 -8.95
C SER A 246 -7.52 -14.82 -9.42
N PHE A 247 -7.28 -14.94 -10.71
CA PHE A 247 -5.97 -14.69 -11.30
C PHE A 247 -5.73 -13.18 -11.51
N ASN A 248 -6.77 -12.49 -11.95
CA ASN A 248 -6.81 -11.03 -12.04
C ASN A 248 -8.26 -10.56 -11.81
N GLN A 249 -8.53 -9.28 -12.09
CA GLN A 249 -9.87 -8.72 -11.91
C GLN A 249 -10.91 -9.30 -12.87
N THR A 250 -10.57 -10.00 -13.95
CA THR A 250 -11.52 -10.46 -14.99
C THR A 250 -11.43 -11.95 -15.32
N LEU A 251 -10.66 -12.73 -14.54
CA LEU A 251 -10.37 -14.11 -14.85
C LEU A 251 -10.33 -14.98 -13.59
N CYS A 252 -11.15 -16.03 -13.58
CA CYS A 252 -11.00 -17.16 -12.68
C CYS A 252 -10.15 -18.23 -13.36
N ALA A 253 -8.99 -18.52 -12.79
CA ALA A 253 -8.13 -19.59 -13.24
C ALA A 253 -8.26 -20.81 -12.33
N ARG A 254 -8.02 -22.01 -12.88
CA ARG A 254 -7.91 -23.22 -12.09
C ARG A 254 -6.68 -23.15 -11.19
N ASP A 255 -6.84 -23.59 -9.94
CA ASP A 255 -5.73 -23.69 -8.98
C ASP A 255 -4.77 -24.82 -9.37
N LEU A 256 -3.51 -24.72 -8.95
CA LEU A 256 -2.59 -25.87 -8.96
C LEU A 256 -3.19 -27.04 -8.15
N GLY A 257 -3.08 -28.26 -8.69
CA GLY A 257 -3.68 -29.47 -8.12
C GLY A 257 -5.17 -29.68 -8.46
N THR A 258 -5.75 -28.89 -9.37
CA THR A 258 -7.12 -29.10 -9.86
C THR A 258 -7.15 -29.78 -11.22
N ILE A 259 -8.27 -30.42 -11.55
CA ILE A 259 -8.40 -31.26 -12.75
C ILE A 259 -8.28 -30.40 -14.02
N CYS A 260 -7.49 -30.85 -15.00
CA CYS A 260 -7.31 -30.22 -16.31
C CYS A 260 -7.53 -31.22 -17.46
N LEU A 261 -7.98 -30.70 -18.61
CA LEU A 261 -8.13 -31.46 -19.85
C LEU A 261 -6.96 -31.22 -20.82
N GLY A 262 -6.25 -30.09 -20.68
CA GLY A 262 -5.05 -29.74 -21.43
C GLY A 262 -4.39 -28.48 -20.87
N ASP A 263 -3.20 -28.14 -21.38
CA ASP A 263 -2.38 -27.01 -20.88
C ASP A 263 -3.11 -25.66 -20.88
N GLU A 264 -4.05 -25.47 -21.81
CA GLU A 264 -4.87 -24.26 -21.92
C GLU A 264 -5.76 -24.01 -20.69
N ASP A 265 -6.07 -25.07 -19.93
CA ASP A 265 -6.83 -24.97 -18.68
C ASP A 265 -5.97 -24.41 -17.53
N CYS A 266 -4.64 -24.49 -17.64
CA CYS A 266 -3.68 -24.10 -16.61
C CYS A 266 -3.10 -22.72 -16.92
N LEU A 267 -3.89 -21.69 -16.61
CA LEU A 267 -3.61 -20.29 -16.95
C LEU A 267 -2.54 -19.62 -16.05
N LEU A 268 -2.07 -20.32 -15.00
CA LEU A 268 -0.99 -19.84 -14.16
C LEU A 268 0.33 -19.85 -14.98
N LYS A 269 1.07 -18.74 -14.96
CA LYS A 269 2.34 -18.63 -15.70
C LYS A 269 3.28 -19.75 -15.26
N ASN A 270 3.87 -20.44 -16.24
CA ASN A 270 4.74 -21.60 -16.05
C ASN A 270 4.05 -22.80 -15.38
N SER A 271 2.73 -22.93 -15.53
CA SER A 271 2.01 -24.18 -15.26
C SER A 271 1.65 -24.91 -16.56
N HIS A 272 1.30 -26.19 -16.44
CA HIS A 272 0.87 -27.07 -17.51
C HIS A 272 -0.03 -28.18 -16.95
N CYS A 273 -0.72 -28.88 -17.83
CA CYS A 273 -1.60 -29.97 -17.46
C CYS A 273 -0.82 -31.29 -17.47
N TYR A 274 -0.57 -31.86 -16.30
CA TYR A 274 0.13 -33.11 -16.13
C TYR A 274 -0.75 -34.13 -15.39
N GLN A 275 -0.92 -35.33 -15.96
CA GLN A 275 -1.78 -36.40 -15.40
C GLN A 275 -3.19 -35.93 -14.99
N HIS A 276 -3.80 -35.07 -15.80
CA HIS A 276 -5.11 -34.43 -15.53
C HIS A 276 -5.11 -33.45 -14.36
N TYR A 277 -3.97 -32.99 -13.86
CA TYR A 277 -3.90 -31.93 -12.85
C TYR A 277 -3.01 -30.76 -13.31
N CYS A 278 -3.39 -29.53 -12.97
CA CYS A 278 -2.53 -28.38 -13.24
C CYS A 278 -1.33 -28.38 -12.28
N GLU A 279 -0.13 -28.40 -12.84
CA GLU A 279 1.14 -28.44 -12.10
C GLU A 279 2.14 -27.44 -12.70
N CYS A 280 3.13 -27.04 -11.90
CA CYS A 280 4.22 -26.20 -12.41
C CYS A 280 5.03 -26.97 -13.47
N ARG A 281 5.46 -26.26 -14.52
CA ARG A 281 6.36 -26.80 -15.55
C ARG A 281 7.71 -27.15 -14.91
N ASP A 282 8.43 -28.06 -15.55
CA ASP A 282 9.81 -28.36 -15.19
C ASP A 282 10.64 -27.07 -15.04
N GLY A 283 11.35 -26.95 -13.92
CA GLY A 283 12.10 -25.74 -13.55
C GLY A 283 11.37 -24.81 -12.57
N TYR A 284 10.11 -25.06 -12.25
CA TYR A 284 9.31 -24.18 -11.40
C TYR A 284 8.66 -24.92 -10.22
N ILE A 285 8.63 -24.28 -9.04
CA ILE A 285 7.97 -24.78 -7.84
C ILE A 285 6.86 -23.86 -7.37
N GLN A 286 5.87 -24.46 -6.69
CA GLN A 286 4.76 -23.73 -6.11
C GLN A 286 5.17 -23.08 -4.78
N ASP A 287 5.09 -21.76 -4.70
CA ASP A 287 5.24 -21.03 -3.44
C ASP A 287 3.93 -21.06 -2.61
N SER A 288 4.01 -20.67 -1.34
CA SER A 288 2.92 -20.42 -0.40
C SER A 288 1.75 -19.60 -0.99
N THR A 289 2.02 -18.75 -1.97
CA THR A 289 1.03 -17.95 -2.70
C THR A 289 0.41 -18.64 -3.93
N LYS A 290 0.67 -19.95 -4.12
CA LYS A 290 0.24 -20.78 -5.26
C LYS A 290 0.74 -20.30 -6.64
N LYS A 291 1.91 -19.67 -6.67
CA LYS A 291 2.59 -19.22 -7.91
C LYS A 291 3.73 -20.18 -8.28
N CYS A 292 3.94 -20.41 -9.58
CA CYS A 292 5.09 -21.16 -10.09
C CYS A 292 6.31 -20.23 -10.24
N LEU A 293 7.26 -20.33 -9.33
CA LEU A 293 8.52 -19.57 -9.32
C LEU A 293 9.69 -20.46 -9.76
N PRO A 294 10.71 -19.90 -10.45
CA PRO A 294 11.88 -20.67 -10.84
C PRO A 294 12.56 -21.28 -9.60
N MET A 295 13.04 -22.52 -9.73
CA MET A 295 13.73 -23.21 -8.65
C MET A 295 15.14 -22.61 -8.46
N GLU A 296 15.37 -22.01 -7.30
CA GLU A 296 16.63 -21.36 -6.92
C GLU A 296 17.32 -22.13 -5.77
N LEU A 297 18.66 -22.02 -5.71
CA LEU A 297 19.41 -22.45 -4.53
C LEU A 297 18.88 -21.68 -3.31
N ARG A 298 18.77 -22.38 -2.17
CA ARG A 298 18.13 -21.90 -0.91
C ARG A 298 16.59 -21.87 -0.96
N GLY A 299 15.98 -22.22 -2.09
CA GLY A 299 14.55 -22.52 -2.19
C GLY A 299 14.17 -23.72 -1.31
N PHE A 300 12.91 -23.77 -0.88
CA PHE A 300 12.40 -24.82 -0.01
C PHE A 300 12.37 -26.18 -0.73
N CYS A 301 12.73 -27.26 -0.04
CA CYS A 301 12.65 -28.64 -0.52
C CYS A 301 12.25 -29.58 0.61
N PHE A 302 11.56 -30.67 0.30
CA PHE A 302 11.28 -31.78 1.21
C PHE A 302 12.33 -32.89 1.06
N ASP A 303 12.78 -33.15 -0.17
CA ASP A 303 13.81 -34.14 -0.46
C ASP A 303 14.70 -33.75 -1.66
N ASP A 304 15.69 -34.58 -1.97
CA ASP A 304 16.64 -34.34 -3.07
C ASP A 304 15.96 -34.26 -4.46
N ALA A 305 14.78 -34.87 -4.64
CA ALA A 305 14.05 -34.81 -5.90
C ALA A 305 13.49 -33.41 -6.15
N ASP A 306 13.17 -32.66 -5.10
CA ASP A 306 12.77 -31.26 -5.19
C ASP A 306 13.92 -30.34 -5.62
N CYS A 307 15.18 -30.80 -5.59
CA CYS A 307 16.33 -30.01 -6.05
C CYS A 307 16.90 -30.50 -7.39
N LYS A 308 16.26 -31.50 -8.03
CA LYS A 308 16.78 -32.19 -9.22
C LYS A 308 17.05 -31.29 -10.42
N LEU A 309 16.35 -30.16 -10.51
CA LEU A 309 16.44 -29.21 -11.61
C LEU A 309 17.69 -28.33 -11.52
N ILE A 310 18.28 -28.21 -10.32
CA ILE A 310 19.59 -27.59 -10.12
C ILE A 310 20.63 -28.73 -10.20
N LYS A 311 21.41 -28.77 -11.29
CA LYS A 311 22.44 -29.80 -11.48
C LYS A 311 23.38 -29.80 -10.27
N ASN A 312 23.62 -30.98 -9.71
CA ASN A 312 24.48 -31.18 -8.54
C ASN A 312 23.99 -30.51 -7.24
N ALA A 313 22.68 -30.24 -7.12
CA ALA A 313 22.06 -29.85 -5.85
C ALA A 313 21.39 -31.03 -5.14
N ARG A 314 21.19 -30.88 -3.83
CA ARG A 314 20.50 -31.78 -2.92
C ARG A 314 19.71 -30.98 -1.91
N CYS A 315 18.73 -31.60 -1.25
CA CYS A 315 18.02 -30.97 -0.17
C CYS A 315 18.84 -31.05 1.12
N SER A 316 18.95 -29.93 1.82
CA SER A 316 19.57 -29.88 3.13
C SER A 316 18.62 -30.41 4.21
N SER A 317 19.16 -30.73 5.38
CA SER A 317 18.35 -31.05 6.57
C SER A 317 17.53 -29.87 7.10
N GLU A 318 17.68 -28.68 6.51
CA GLU A 318 16.88 -27.48 6.80
C GLU A 318 15.82 -27.22 5.73
N ASN A 319 15.51 -28.23 4.91
CA ASN A 319 14.53 -28.13 3.83
C ASN A 319 14.88 -27.05 2.81
N LYS A 320 16.17 -26.91 2.45
CA LYS A 320 16.64 -25.95 1.44
C LYS A 320 17.53 -26.61 0.39
N CYS A 321 17.37 -26.25 -0.88
CA CYS A 321 18.26 -26.74 -1.93
C CYS A 321 19.68 -26.16 -1.78
N ILE A 322 20.68 -27.04 -1.69
CA ILE A 322 22.10 -26.72 -1.54
C ILE A 322 22.95 -27.57 -2.49
N CYS A 323 24.20 -27.18 -2.74
CA CYS A 323 25.11 -28.00 -3.56
C CYS A 323 25.49 -29.33 -2.88
N LYS A 324 25.71 -30.37 -3.71
CA LYS A 324 26.25 -31.68 -3.29
C LYS A 324 27.71 -31.55 -2.85
N ILE A 325 28.24 -32.62 -2.25
CA ILE A 325 29.66 -32.70 -1.84
C ILE A 325 30.56 -32.52 -3.07
N ASN A 326 31.65 -31.75 -2.92
CA ASN A 326 32.58 -31.36 -3.99
C ASN A 326 31.97 -30.44 -5.05
N TYR A 327 30.92 -29.67 -4.69
CA TYR A 327 30.37 -28.61 -5.53
C TYR A 327 30.22 -27.31 -4.72
N VAL A 328 30.44 -26.17 -5.39
CA VAL A 328 30.32 -24.82 -4.81
C VAL A 328 29.28 -24.00 -5.56
N GLU A 329 28.56 -23.16 -4.81
CA GLU A 329 27.57 -22.20 -5.32
C GLU A 329 28.32 -21.04 -5.99
N ILE A 330 28.10 -20.84 -7.31
CA ILE A 330 28.70 -19.71 -8.06
C ILE A 330 27.66 -18.62 -8.37
N ASN A 331 26.38 -18.99 -8.42
CA ASN A 331 25.24 -18.08 -8.55
C ASN A 331 23.99 -18.72 -7.92
N GLU A 332 22.85 -18.03 -7.96
CA GLU A 332 21.58 -18.46 -7.35
C GLU A 332 20.97 -19.73 -7.98
N VAL A 333 21.49 -20.23 -9.09
CA VAL A 333 20.93 -21.38 -9.86
C VAL A 333 21.98 -22.40 -10.29
N SER A 334 23.20 -22.37 -9.75
CA SER A 334 24.30 -23.21 -10.26
C SER A 334 25.27 -23.69 -9.18
N CYS A 335 25.49 -25.02 -9.18
CA CYS A 335 26.51 -25.72 -8.41
C CYS A 335 27.60 -26.26 -9.34
N VAL A 336 28.83 -25.85 -9.13
CA VAL A 336 29.98 -26.15 -10.01
C VAL A 336 31.02 -26.97 -9.25
N ALA A 337 31.65 -27.94 -9.91
CA ALA A 337 32.48 -28.95 -9.28
C ALA A 337 33.82 -28.39 -8.76
N LEU A 338 34.20 -28.74 -7.53
CA LEU A 338 35.57 -28.60 -7.01
C LEU A 338 36.44 -29.77 -7.53
N LEU A 339 37.72 -29.84 -7.13
CA LEU A 339 38.57 -31.00 -7.45
C LEU A 339 37.91 -32.30 -6.95
N ASP A 340 38.07 -33.37 -7.74
CA ASP A 340 37.39 -34.67 -7.59
C ASP A 340 35.85 -34.64 -7.71
N GLY A 341 35.24 -33.46 -7.91
CA GLY A 341 33.82 -33.33 -8.22
C GLY A 341 33.51 -33.83 -9.63
N SER A 342 32.31 -34.37 -9.84
CA SER A 342 31.94 -34.92 -11.15
C SER A 342 31.64 -33.81 -12.17
N CYS A 343 32.17 -33.97 -13.37
CA CYS A 343 32.05 -33.01 -14.46
C CYS A 343 31.80 -33.74 -15.79
N SER A 344 31.30 -33.00 -16.78
CA SER A 344 31.23 -33.45 -18.18
C SER A 344 32.08 -32.63 -19.14
N HIS A 345 32.39 -31.38 -18.76
CA HIS A 345 33.18 -30.43 -19.55
C HIS A 345 34.05 -29.59 -18.60
N ASP A 346 35.16 -29.06 -19.09
CA ASP A 346 36.12 -28.29 -18.28
C ASP A 346 35.51 -27.03 -17.64
N ASN A 347 34.53 -26.42 -18.31
CA ASN A 347 33.84 -25.24 -17.78
C ASN A 347 33.02 -25.53 -16.51
N GLU A 348 32.70 -26.80 -16.24
CA GLU A 348 31.99 -27.26 -15.04
C GLU A 348 32.89 -27.40 -13.81
N CYS A 349 34.21 -27.17 -13.95
CA CYS A 349 35.17 -27.17 -12.85
C CYS A 349 35.38 -25.74 -12.32
N ALA A 350 35.29 -25.55 -11.01
CA ALA A 350 35.34 -24.25 -10.33
C ALA A 350 36.77 -23.79 -10.06
N VAL A 351 37.70 -24.74 -9.87
CA VAL A 351 39.12 -24.47 -9.57
C VAL A 351 39.82 -23.99 -10.84
N ALA A 352 40.62 -22.93 -10.74
CA ALA A 352 41.39 -22.44 -11.87
C ALA A 352 42.36 -23.52 -12.38
N GLU A 353 42.54 -23.61 -13.70
CA GLU A 353 43.44 -24.58 -14.34
C GLU A 353 43.10 -26.06 -14.06
N SER A 354 41.85 -26.33 -13.70
CA SER A 354 41.29 -27.67 -13.62
C SER A 354 40.47 -28.00 -14.87
N VAL A 355 40.59 -29.24 -15.32
CA VAL A 355 39.94 -29.80 -16.52
C VAL A 355 39.20 -31.07 -16.15
N CYS A 356 38.24 -31.45 -16.98
CA CYS A 356 37.42 -32.62 -16.74
C CYS A 356 38.07 -33.89 -17.29
N VAL A 357 38.72 -34.66 -16.41
CA VAL A 357 39.40 -35.91 -16.76
C VAL A 357 38.68 -37.08 -16.11
N GLU A 358 38.27 -38.07 -16.91
CA GLU A 358 37.56 -39.26 -16.43
C GLU A 358 36.28 -38.93 -15.62
N ASN A 359 35.52 -37.92 -16.08
CA ASN A 359 34.34 -37.37 -15.41
C ASN A 359 34.60 -36.74 -14.03
N LYS A 360 35.84 -36.38 -13.72
CA LYS A 360 36.21 -35.67 -12.49
C LYS A 360 37.04 -34.43 -12.79
N CYS A 361 36.81 -33.37 -12.03
CA CYS A 361 37.66 -32.19 -12.11
C CYS A 361 39.03 -32.52 -11.51
N GLN A 362 40.04 -32.46 -12.36
CA GLN A 362 41.43 -32.72 -12.01
C GLN A 362 42.28 -31.56 -12.52
N CYS A 363 43.47 -31.38 -11.97
CA CYS A 363 44.42 -30.45 -12.55
C CYS A 363 44.81 -30.93 -13.94
N ASP A 364 44.96 -30.01 -14.89
CA ASP A 364 45.46 -30.35 -16.22
C ASP A 364 46.86 -30.98 -16.11
N SER A 365 46.93 -32.29 -16.28
CA SER A 365 48.11 -33.10 -16.02
C SER A 365 49.30 -32.80 -16.93
N GLU A 366 49.08 -32.12 -18.06
CA GLU A 366 50.18 -31.75 -18.97
C GLU A 366 51.06 -30.65 -18.36
N ASN A 367 50.45 -29.77 -17.57
CA ASN A 367 51.08 -28.54 -17.12
C ASN A 367 50.88 -28.24 -15.65
N PHE A 368 50.06 -28.97 -14.89
CA PHE A 368 49.69 -28.64 -13.52
C PHE A 368 49.75 -29.85 -12.56
N GLN A 369 50.14 -29.61 -11.32
CA GLN A 369 50.18 -30.55 -10.20
C GLN A 369 49.16 -30.11 -9.14
N ARG A 370 48.43 -31.07 -8.58
CA ARG A 370 47.52 -30.83 -7.45
C ARG A 370 48.31 -30.59 -6.17
N PHE A 371 47.95 -29.56 -5.43
CA PHE A 371 48.35 -29.37 -4.04
C PHE A 371 47.14 -28.87 -3.25
N ASP A 372 46.70 -29.68 -2.28
CA ASP A 372 45.45 -29.48 -1.55
C ASP A 372 44.24 -29.37 -2.50
N GLU A 373 43.45 -28.30 -2.42
CA GLU A 373 42.30 -28.01 -3.28
C GLU A 373 42.64 -27.12 -4.49
N GLN A 374 43.91 -27.04 -4.91
CA GLN A 374 44.40 -26.15 -5.99
C GLN A 374 45.28 -26.86 -7.03
N CYS A 375 45.37 -26.25 -8.21
CA CYS A 375 46.18 -26.71 -9.35
C CYS A 375 47.32 -25.73 -9.65
N PHE A 376 48.56 -26.25 -9.68
CA PHE A 376 49.78 -25.43 -9.80
C PHE A 376 50.64 -25.85 -10.99
N HIS A 377 51.14 -24.89 -11.77
CA HIS A 377 51.90 -25.22 -12.99
C HIS A 377 53.21 -26.00 -12.67
N HIS A 378 53.45 -27.13 -13.34
CA HIS A 378 54.63 -28.00 -13.27
C HIS A 378 55.96 -27.27 -13.54
N LYS A 379 55.90 -26.14 -14.25
CA LYS A 379 57.06 -25.38 -14.71
C LYS A 379 56.80 -23.89 -14.55
N TYR A 380 56.91 -23.36 -13.34
CA TYR A 380 56.94 -21.93 -12.99
C TYR A 380 55.94 -21.02 -13.75
N ASN A 381 54.79 -20.72 -13.11
CA ASN A 381 53.97 -19.49 -13.20
C ASN A 381 52.45 -19.78 -13.25
N ALA A 382 51.81 -19.90 -12.08
CA ALA A 382 50.39 -19.54 -11.98
C ALA A 382 50.31 -18.01 -11.89
N LYS A 383 49.78 -17.39 -12.95
CA LYS A 383 49.75 -15.95 -13.17
C LYS A 383 48.63 -15.30 -12.33
N LEU A 384 48.88 -15.11 -11.04
CA LEU A 384 47.95 -14.40 -10.14
C LEU A 384 48.13 -12.87 -10.22
N SER A 385 49.24 -12.38 -10.81
CA SER A 385 49.59 -10.96 -10.94
C SER A 385 50.23 -10.65 -12.31
N THR A 386 50.19 -9.38 -12.72
CA THR A 386 50.91 -8.85 -13.89
C THR A 386 52.44 -8.87 -13.73
N LYS A 387 52.96 -9.14 -12.52
CA LYS A 387 54.37 -9.49 -12.27
C LYS A 387 54.56 -11.00 -12.35
N THR A 388 55.43 -11.42 -13.27
CA THR A 388 55.71 -12.82 -13.63
C THR A 388 56.67 -13.54 -12.67
N SER A 389 57.01 -12.95 -11.52
CA SER A 389 57.92 -13.54 -10.53
C SER A 389 57.81 -12.83 -9.18
N CYS A 390 57.72 -13.60 -8.09
CA CYS A 390 57.86 -13.07 -6.73
C CYS A 390 59.20 -13.55 -6.15
N SER A 391 59.90 -12.74 -5.38
CA SER A 391 61.08 -13.16 -4.59
C SER A 391 60.77 -13.16 -3.09
N LEU A 392 59.83 -12.31 -2.68
CA LEU A 392 59.35 -12.17 -1.31
C LEU A 392 57.83 -12.14 -1.30
N ASP A 393 57.21 -12.50 -0.17
CA ASP A 393 55.76 -12.42 0.01
C ASP A 393 55.19 -11.02 -0.30
N THR A 394 56.00 -9.97 -0.13
CA THR A 394 55.65 -8.59 -0.46
C THR A 394 55.39 -8.34 -1.95
N ASP A 395 55.94 -9.18 -2.83
CA ASP A 395 55.69 -9.07 -4.27
C ASP A 395 54.28 -9.55 -4.65
N CYS A 396 53.59 -10.22 -3.72
CA CYS A 396 52.23 -10.74 -3.85
C CYS A 396 51.18 -9.87 -3.16
N ILE A 397 51.56 -8.68 -2.68
CA ILE A 397 50.69 -7.79 -1.88
C ILE A 397 49.42 -7.34 -2.62
N ASP A 398 49.46 -7.32 -3.96
CA ASP A 398 48.31 -6.97 -4.80
C ASP A 398 47.20 -8.03 -4.77
N ILE A 399 47.49 -9.23 -4.26
CA ILE A 399 46.53 -10.31 -4.07
C ILE A 399 46.39 -10.56 -2.57
N PRO A 400 45.27 -10.15 -1.95
CA PRO A 400 45.02 -10.39 -0.54
C PRO A 400 45.14 -11.88 -0.21
N HIS A 401 45.86 -12.20 0.87
CA HIS A 401 46.08 -13.58 1.33
C HIS A 401 46.81 -14.47 0.31
N ALA A 402 47.72 -13.90 -0.48
CA ALA A 402 48.69 -14.63 -1.27
C ALA A 402 50.11 -14.48 -0.71
N LYS A 403 50.89 -15.56 -0.74
CA LYS A 403 52.30 -15.60 -0.38
C LYS A 403 53.16 -15.97 -1.58
N CYS A 404 54.43 -15.55 -1.53
CA CYS A 404 55.38 -15.92 -2.53
C CYS A 404 55.85 -17.34 -2.30
N TRP A 405 55.62 -18.19 -3.29
CA TRP A 405 56.01 -19.58 -3.24
C TRP A 405 57.21 -19.83 -4.16
N ASN A 406 58.24 -20.49 -3.61
CA ASN A 406 59.48 -20.88 -4.28
C ASN A 406 60.09 -19.79 -5.19
N THR A 407 60.11 -18.54 -4.74
CA THR A 407 60.76 -17.41 -5.42
C THR A 407 60.34 -17.21 -6.87
N SER A 408 59.08 -17.52 -7.21
CA SER A 408 58.63 -17.48 -8.59
C SER A 408 57.14 -17.20 -8.81
N MET A 409 56.24 -17.52 -7.87
CA MET A 409 54.82 -17.23 -8.07
C MET A 409 54.05 -16.94 -6.79
N CYS A 410 53.00 -16.13 -6.91
CA CYS A 410 52.07 -15.86 -5.83
C CYS A 410 51.02 -16.96 -5.77
N ALA A 411 50.94 -17.63 -4.63
CA ALA A 411 49.96 -18.66 -4.34
C ALA A 411 49.10 -18.22 -3.16
N CYS A 412 47.84 -18.66 -3.12
CA CYS A 412 47.00 -18.41 -1.95
C CYS A 412 47.60 -19.05 -0.70
N GLU A 413 47.48 -18.36 0.43
CA GLU A 413 47.93 -18.85 1.72
C GLU A 413 47.20 -20.15 2.14
N SER A 414 47.76 -20.88 3.11
CA SER A 414 47.09 -22.04 3.69
C SER A 414 45.67 -21.68 4.14
N ASN A 415 44.68 -22.52 3.81
CA ASN A 415 43.25 -22.28 4.03
C ASN A 415 42.67 -21.13 3.18
N PHE A 416 43.24 -20.85 2.00
CA PHE A 416 42.64 -20.02 0.96
C PHE A 416 42.65 -20.78 -0.37
N ILE A 417 41.71 -20.49 -1.27
CA ILE A 417 41.60 -21.12 -2.59
C ILE A 417 41.43 -20.07 -3.69
N GLN A 418 42.12 -20.28 -4.82
CA GLN A 418 41.96 -19.44 -6.02
C GLN A 418 40.75 -19.90 -6.83
N LEU A 419 39.78 -19.00 -7.00
CA LEU A 419 38.64 -19.19 -7.91
C LEU A 419 38.96 -18.57 -9.29
N LYS A 420 38.10 -18.81 -10.30
CA LYS A 420 38.22 -18.27 -11.67
C LYS A 420 38.40 -16.73 -11.76
N SER A 421 38.23 -15.99 -10.66
CA SER A 421 38.36 -14.53 -10.57
C SER A 421 39.72 -14.00 -10.06
N SER A 422 40.77 -14.82 -9.99
CA SER A 422 42.12 -14.41 -9.49
C SER A 422 42.12 -13.87 -8.04
N VAL A 423 41.12 -14.22 -7.24
CA VAL A 423 41.01 -13.84 -5.82
C VAL A 423 41.20 -15.09 -4.96
N CYS A 424 41.98 -14.96 -3.89
CA CYS A 424 42.13 -15.98 -2.85
C CYS A 424 40.98 -15.88 -1.85
N ALA A 425 40.07 -16.86 -1.86
CA ALA A 425 38.94 -16.92 -0.95
C ALA A 425 39.25 -17.83 0.26
N PRO A 426 39.00 -17.41 1.51
CA PRO A 426 39.28 -18.22 2.69
C PRO A 426 38.37 -19.44 2.83
N LEU A 427 39.00 -20.60 3.01
CA LEU A 427 38.44 -21.86 3.50
C LEU A 427 38.28 -21.81 5.03
N LEU A 428 37.68 -22.84 5.63
CA LEU A 428 37.61 -23.00 7.08
C LEU A 428 39.01 -23.02 7.69
N GLY A 429 39.18 -22.30 8.80
CA GLY A 429 40.47 -22.00 9.42
C GLY A 429 41.28 -20.88 8.74
N GLY A 430 40.85 -20.38 7.57
CA GLY A 430 41.45 -19.27 6.84
C GLY A 430 41.09 -17.91 7.45
N TYR A 431 41.90 -16.88 7.18
CA TYR A 431 41.67 -15.55 7.76
C TYR A 431 40.51 -14.83 7.06
N CYS A 432 39.77 -14.05 7.82
CA CYS A 432 38.63 -13.27 7.32
C CYS A 432 38.52 -11.94 8.06
N THR A 433 37.82 -10.99 7.43
CA THR A 433 37.50 -9.67 8.01
C THR A 433 36.00 -9.48 8.23
N GLN A 434 35.19 -10.11 7.39
CA GLN A 434 33.73 -10.09 7.46
C GLN A 434 33.18 -11.50 7.16
N HIS A 435 31.95 -11.76 7.61
CA HIS A 435 31.29 -13.06 7.43
C HIS A 435 31.26 -13.54 5.97
N ASN A 436 31.07 -12.61 5.02
CA ASN A 436 30.97 -12.91 3.59
C ASN A 436 32.32 -13.23 2.92
N ASP A 437 33.44 -13.06 3.62
CA ASP A 437 34.75 -13.44 3.06
C ASP A 437 34.86 -14.96 2.96
N CYS A 438 34.23 -15.69 3.88
CA CYS A 438 34.36 -17.13 4.01
C CYS A 438 33.61 -17.88 2.92
N ILE A 439 34.32 -18.74 2.18
CA ILE A 439 33.75 -19.48 1.04
C ILE A 439 32.80 -20.61 1.48
N ALA A 440 33.07 -21.21 2.64
CA ALA A 440 32.25 -22.28 3.18
C ALA A 440 30.90 -21.70 3.64
N LYS A 441 29.80 -22.25 3.12
CA LYS A 441 28.46 -21.83 3.55
C LYS A 441 28.22 -22.21 5.01
N HIS A 442 27.51 -21.35 5.74
CA HIS A 442 27.36 -21.47 7.20
C HIS A 442 28.70 -21.44 7.93
N SER A 443 29.67 -20.74 7.35
CA SER A 443 30.84 -20.31 8.07
C SER A 443 30.77 -18.80 8.30
N VAL A 444 31.24 -18.41 9.46
CA VAL A 444 31.23 -17.05 9.98
C VAL A 444 32.64 -16.69 10.40
N CYS A 445 32.96 -15.41 10.31
CA CYS A 445 34.26 -14.93 10.69
C CYS A 445 34.35 -14.83 12.22
N ILE A 446 34.89 -15.85 12.87
CA ILE A 446 35.06 -15.92 14.33
C ILE A 446 36.54 -15.77 14.65
N LYS A 447 36.89 -14.74 15.43
CA LYS A 447 38.28 -14.45 15.83
C LYS A 447 39.23 -14.38 14.61
N ASN A 448 38.80 -13.64 13.58
CA ASN A 448 39.50 -13.47 12.31
C ASN A 448 39.76 -14.77 11.55
N LYS A 449 39.03 -15.85 11.84
CA LYS A 449 39.10 -17.11 11.09
C LYS A 449 37.72 -17.57 10.65
N CYS A 450 37.63 -18.08 9.43
CA CYS A 450 36.42 -18.72 8.94
C CYS A 450 36.19 -19.99 9.75
N GLN A 451 35.09 -20.03 10.48
CA GLN A 451 34.70 -21.17 11.30
C GLN A 451 33.25 -21.46 11.03
N CYS A 452 32.83 -22.71 11.21
CA CYS A 452 31.41 -23.02 11.10
C CYS A 452 30.60 -22.23 12.11
N ASP A 453 29.43 -21.78 11.66
CA ASP A 453 28.45 -21.07 12.46
C ASP A 453 27.96 -21.96 13.61
N PHE A 454 27.39 -21.37 14.66
CA PHE A 454 27.14 -22.02 15.96
C PHE A 454 26.27 -23.30 15.88
N ALA A 455 25.52 -23.49 14.78
CA ALA A 455 24.70 -24.67 14.51
C ALA A 455 25.36 -25.69 13.57
N TYR A 456 26.64 -25.54 13.22
CA TYR A 456 27.33 -26.35 12.23
C TYR A 456 28.74 -26.77 12.68
N THR A 457 29.14 -27.97 12.29
CA THR A 457 30.49 -28.54 12.47
C THR A 457 31.22 -28.68 11.14
N GLU A 458 32.53 -28.47 11.16
CA GLU A 458 33.39 -28.69 10.01
C GLU A 458 33.42 -30.18 9.65
N LYS A 459 33.10 -30.49 8.39
CA LYS A 459 33.27 -31.84 7.83
C LYS A 459 34.45 -31.94 6.88
N LEU A 460 34.73 -30.85 6.16
CA LEU A 460 35.83 -30.66 5.24
C LEU A 460 36.24 -29.19 5.32
N SER A 461 37.46 -28.85 4.89
CA SER A 461 37.99 -27.49 4.89
C SER A 461 37.12 -26.47 4.12
N SER A 462 36.20 -26.90 3.26
CA SER A 462 35.26 -26.04 2.51
C SER A 462 33.80 -26.18 2.95
N LYS A 463 33.51 -26.94 4.00
CA LYS A 463 32.13 -27.38 4.30
C LYS A 463 31.80 -27.49 5.78
N CYS A 464 30.76 -26.75 6.16
CA CYS A 464 30.05 -26.88 7.42
C CYS A 464 28.80 -27.74 7.25
N GLU A 465 28.58 -28.69 8.16
CA GLU A 465 27.34 -29.48 8.24
C GLU A 465 26.64 -29.24 9.58
N PRO A 466 25.30 -29.20 9.63
CA PRO A 466 24.57 -28.93 10.86
C PRO A 466 24.98 -29.88 11.99
N THR A 467 25.36 -29.31 13.12
CA THR A 467 25.50 -30.01 14.40
C THR A 467 24.07 -30.40 14.78
N GLN A 468 23.70 -31.66 14.54
CA GLN A 468 22.34 -32.11 14.85
C GLN A 468 22.00 -31.79 16.32
N SER A 469 20.72 -31.57 16.64
CA SER A 469 20.31 -31.25 18.02
C SER A 469 19.11 -30.32 18.11
N LEU A 470 17.93 -30.73 17.62
CA LEU A 470 16.70 -29.93 17.62
C LEU A 470 15.53 -30.69 18.25
N TYR A 471 15.31 -30.53 19.55
CA TYR A 471 13.97 -30.76 20.09
C TYR A 471 13.17 -29.46 20.00
N SER A 472 11.96 -29.56 19.46
CA SER A 472 10.97 -28.49 19.55
C SER A 472 10.45 -28.41 20.98
N CYS A 473 10.22 -27.20 21.47
CA CYS A 473 9.67 -26.94 22.79
C CYS A 473 8.59 -25.85 22.72
N LEU A 474 7.57 -25.97 23.56
CA LEU A 474 6.61 -24.90 23.84
C LEU A 474 6.95 -24.16 25.13
N ASN A 475 7.73 -24.80 26.01
CA ASN A 475 8.19 -24.26 27.28
C ASN A 475 9.50 -24.96 27.71
N VAL A 476 10.19 -24.39 28.69
CA VAL A 476 11.51 -24.88 29.14
C VAL A 476 11.48 -26.28 29.75
N SER A 477 10.31 -26.76 30.23
CA SER A 477 10.18 -28.11 30.81
C SER A 477 10.17 -29.23 29.76
N GLU A 478 9.99 -28.90 28.48
CA GLU A 478 10.10 -29.86 27.37
C GLU A 478 11.55 -30.06 26.91
N CYS A 479 12.48 -29.25 27.44
CA CYS A 479 13.91 -29.40 27.19
C CYS A 479 14.53 -30.41 28.15
N VAL A 480 15.58 -31.12 27.68
CA VAL A 480 16.28 -32.20 28.39
C VAL A 480 16.63 -31.83 29.83
N GLU A 481 16.97 -30.56 30.08
CA GLU A 481 17.21 -30.04 31.43
C GLU A 481 16.93 -28.54 31.57
N HIS A 482 16.09 -28.14 32.53
CA HIS A 482 15.68 -26.75 32.72
C HIS A 482 16.74 -25.83 33.33
N TYR A 483 17.87 -26.36 33.82
CA TYR A 483 18.95 -25.55 34.40
C TYR A 483 19.86 -24.93 33.34
N HIS A 484 20.18 -25.69 32.29
CA HIS A 484 21.13 -25.29 31.26
C HIS A 484 20.48 -24.98 29.91
N PHE A 485 19.20 -25.33 29.72
CA PHE A 485 18.44 -25.05 28.51
C PHE A 485 17.32 -24.03 28.73
N GLU A 486 17.04 -23.24 27.69
CA GLU A 486 15.85 -22.41 27.55
C GLU A 486 15.12 -22.73 26.25
N CYS A 487 13.84 -22.43 26.21
CA CYS A 487 13.08 -22.52 24.97
C CYS A 487 13.16 -21.17 24.24
N SER A 488 13.77 -21.18 23.05
CA SER A 488 13.86 -20.02 22.18
C SER A 488 12.47 -19.58 21.68
N GLU A 489 12.34 -18.31 21.27
CA GLU A 489 11.14 -17.77 20.62
C GLU A 489 10.74 -18.59 19.37
N ASP A 490 11.72 -19.23 18.73
CA ASP A 490 11.54 -20.16 17.60
C ASP A 490 11.08 -21.57 18.01
N LYS A 491 10.64 -21.75 19.27
CA LYS A 491 10.15 -23.03 19.81
C LYS A 491 11.18 -24.15 19.75
N LYS A 492 12.44 -23.84 20.08
CA LYS A 492 13.58 -24.78 20.07
C LYS A 492 14.35 -24.71 21.38
N CYS A 493 14.78 -25.86 21.90
CA CYS A 493 15.63 -25.91 23.08
C CYS A 493 17.04 -25.42 22.74
N VAL A 494 17.50 -24.36 23.41
CA VAL A 494 18.83 -23.76 23.24
C VAL A 494 19.52 -23.64 24.60
N CYS A 495 20.84 -23.53 24.66
CA CYS A 495 21.54 -23.33 25.94
C CYS A 495 21.24 -21.94 26.51
N LYS A 496 20.99 -21.85 27.83
CA LYS A 496 20.85 -20.59 28.56
C LYS A 496 22.14 -19.77 28.53
N ALA A 497 22.00 -18.46 28.72
CA ALA A 497 23.13 -17.56 28.96
C ALA A 497 24.14 -18.12 29.98
N ASN A 498 25.43 -18.02 29.66
CA ASN A 498 26.55 -18.62 30.40
C ASN A 498 26.58 -20.16 30.42
N ASN A 499 25.96 -20.83 29.44
CA ASN A 499 26.13 -22.27 29.18
C ASN A 499 26.51 -22.49 27.71
N ILE A 500 27.20 -23.59 27.41
CA ILE A 500 27.70 -23.96 26.09
C ILE A 500 27.24 -25.37 25.72
N ALA A 501 26.79 -25.57 24.49
CA ALA A 501 26.43 -26.89 23.98
C ALA A 501 27.71 -27.70 23.74
N ILE A 502 27.87 -28.80 24.46
CA ILE A 502 28.95 -29.78 24.23
C ILE A 502 28.53 -30.80 23.19
N ASN A 503 27.23 -31.10 23.15
CA ASN A 503 26.59 -31.89 22.12
C ASN A 503 25.10 -31.54 22.06
N ASN A 504 24.45 -32.13 21.08
CA ASN A 504 23.03 -32.30 20.81
C ASN A 504 22.07 -32.30 22.03
N SER A 505 22.49 -32.80 23.18
CA SER A 505 21.63 -33.00 24.37
C SER A 505 22.24 -32.46 25.66
N THR A 506 23.42 -31.84 25.60
CA THR A 506 24.18 -31.45 26.79
C THR A 506 24.65 -30.01 26.65
N CYS A 507 24.12 -29.13 27.51
CA CYS A 507 24.67 -27.81 27.75
C CYS A 507 25.44 -27.86 29.07
N LEU A 508 26.70 -27.42 29.07
CA LEU A 508 27.50 -27.28 30.28
C LEU A 508 27.73 -25.81 30.62
N PRO A 509 27.79 -25.43 31.91
CA PRO A 509 28.05 -24.06 32.34
C PRO A 509 29.47 -23.57 31.98
N ASN A 510 29.51 -22.35 31.43
CA ASN A 510 30.70 -21.51 31.30
C ASN A 510 30.97 -20.75 32.62
N LEU A 511 31.97 -19.87 32.68
CA LEU A 511 32.21 -19.06 33.88
C LEU A 511 30.98 -18.20 34.21
N ASN A 512 30.60 -18.17 35.49
CA ASN A 512 29.33 -17.64 36.01
C ASN A 512 28.06 -18.39 35.56
N GLY A 513 28.19 -19.48 34.80
CA GLY A 513 27.14 -20.46 34.56
C GLY A 513 26.78 -21.20 35.84
N TYR A 514 25.52 -21.62 35.97
CA TYR A 514 25.04 -22.37 37.14
C TYR A 514 25.63 -23.78 37.15
N CYS A 515 26.09 -24.28 38.29
CA CYS A 515 26.64 -25.64 38.44
C CYS A 515 26.30 -26.20 39.82
N TRP A 516 26.43 -27.52 40.01
CA TRP A 516 26.32 -28.18 41.32
C TRP A 516 27.41 -29.24 41.58
N LYS A 517 28.26 -29.55 40.59
CA LYS A 517 29.49 -30.33 40.76
C LYS A 517 30.64 -29.69 39.97
N HIS A 518 31.86 -29.85 40.46
CA HIS A 518 33.05 -29.25 39.83
C HIS A 518 33.28 -29.74 38.40
N ASP A 519 32.96 -31.00 38.08
CA ASP A 519 33.13 -31.62 36.76
C ASP A 519 32.11 -31.15 35.70
N GLN A 520 31.14 -30.32 36.08
CA GLN A 520 30.15 -29.77 35.16
C GLN A 520 30.64 -28.52 34.43
N CYS A 521 31.68 -27.86 34.91
CA CYS A 521 32.19 -26.64 34.29
C CYS A 521 32.90 -26.97 32.98
N ALA A 522 32.42 -26.41 31.87
CA ALA A 522 33.00 -26.63 30.54
C ALA A 522 34.40 -26.03 30.40
N VAL A 523 34.73 -25.06 31.25
CA VAL A 523 35.96 -24.27 31.19
C VAL A 523 37.09 -25.01 31.90
N LEU A 524 38.20 -25.20 31.19
CA LEU A 524 39.39 -25.85 31.74
C LEU A 524 39.95 -25.02 32.91
N ASN A 525 40.30 -25.70 34.01
CA ASN A 525 40.71 -25.07 35.28
C ASN A 525 39.62 -24.18 35.92
N ALA A 526 38.35 -24.52 35.69
CA ALA A 526 37.23 -23.97 36.43
C ALA A 526 36.54 -25.05 37.27
N GLU A 527 36.04 -24.66 38.43
CA GLU A 527 35.37 -25.51 39.38
C GLU A 527 34.09 -24.83 39.87
N CYS A 528 33.17 -25.62 40.40
CA CYS A 528 31.90 -25.12 40.88
C CYS A 528 32.04 -24.51 42.28
N ILE A 529 32.07 -23.18 42.37
CA ILE A 529 32.17 -22.42 43.62
C ILE A 529 30.90 -21.58 43.77
N ASP A 530 30.21 -21.73 44.91
CA ASP A 530 28.93 -21.04 45.19
C ASP A 530 27.89 -21.18 44.08
N PHE A 531 27.71 -22.41 43.58
CA PHE A 531 26.82 -22.76 42.46
C PHE A 531 27.12 -22.05 41.13
N ARG A 532 28.34 -21.53 40.98
CA ARG A 532 28.80 -20.87 39.76
C ARG A 532 30.14 -21.44 39.32
N CYS A 533 30.32 -21.65 38.03
CA CYS A 533 31.64 -22.02 37.52
C CYS A 533 32.59 -20.83 37.66
N GLN A 534 33.67 -21.02 38.41
CA GLN A 534 34.69 -20.02 38.68
C GLN A 534 36.06 -20.65 38.45
N CYS A 535 37.07 -19.84 38.14
CA CYS A 535 38.43 -20.36 37.96
C CYS A 535 38.97 -20.95 39.26
N ASN A 536 39.67 -22.08 39.17
CA ASN A 536 40.29 -22.75 40.30
C ASN A 536 41.33 -21.84 40.97
N SER A 537 41.61 -22.10 42.24
CA SER A 537 42.65 -21.37 42.99
C SER A 537 43.98 -21.36 42.24
N GLY A 538 44.45 -20.16 41.87
CA GLY A 538 45.66 -19.95 41.08
C GLY A 538 45.43 -19.54 39.63
N TYR A 539 44.17 -19.40 39.19
CA TYR A 539 43.81 -18.92 37.85
C TYR A 539 42.85 -17.72 37.92
N ASN A 540 42.99 -16.76 37.01
CA ASN A 540 42.10 -15.61 36.85
C ASN A 540 41.27 -15.72 35.56
N SER A 541 40.01 -15.30 35.65
CA SER A 541 39.10 -15.19 34.51
C SER A 541 39.50 -14.03 33.60
N VAL A 542 39.83 -14.31 32.34
CA VAL A 542 40.09 -13.28 31.31
C VAL A 542 38.92 -13.09 30.33
N SER A 543 38.02 -14.07 30.24
CA SER A 543 36.77 -14.03 29.49
C SER A 543 35.75 -14.97 30.15
N THR A 544 34.51 -15.00 29.67
CA THR A 544 33.46 -15.90 30.19
C THR A 544 33.72 -17.39 29.97
N ASN A 545 34.80 -17.76 29.27
CA ASN A 545 35.14 -19.15 28.96
C ASN A 545 36.63 -19.48 29.10
N MET A 546 37.40 -18.67 29.84
CA MET A 546 38.84 -18.87 29.95
C MET A 546 39.41 -18.45 31.30
N CYS A 547 40.12 -19.39 31.92
CA CYS A 547 40.92 -19.22 33.13
C CYS A 547 42.41 -19.28 32.78
N VAL A 548 43.17 -18.26 33.16
CA VAL A 548 44.62 -18.18 32.90
C VAL A 548 45.37 -18.19 34.22
N LEU A 549 46.50 -18.91 34.28
CA LEU A 549 47.31 -19.02 35.49
C LEU A 549 47.75 -17.64 35.98
N ASN A 550 47.66 -17.40 37.28
CA ASN A 550 48.18 -16.19 37.91
C ASN A 550 49.71 -16.19 37.79
N HIS A 551 50.25 -15.11 37.21
CA HIS A 551 51.69 -14.84 37.24
C HIS A 551 52.11 -14.22 38.56
#